data_AF-A0A836GB83-F1
#
_entry.id   AF-A0A836GB83-F1
#
_cell.length_a   1.000
_cell.length_b   1.000
_cell.length_c   1.000
_cell.angle_alpha   90.00
_cell.angle_beta   90.00
_cell.angle_gamma   90.00
#
_symmetry.space_group_name_H-M   'P 1'
#
loop_
_entity.id
_entity.type
_entity.pdbx_description
1 polymer ?
#
loop_
_entity_poly.entity_id
_entity_poly.type
_entity_poly.pdbx_seq_one_letter_code
_entity_poly.pdbx_strand_id
1 'polypeptide(L)'
;MGCTQSRIKAPTSNVASTEADEFYALATIERHPVAQKLLEEWVRFVDAQVRLYAGDPTAAMAYENRLKEVWAETASPPVTHRSVDHVGKMFLEYIKKDLSQRGWGGNFDYRVAGVATQGFLKASANVDTGTSEVPEEVCWAIKIHYTSSGAS
;
A
#
# COMPACT_ATOMS: atom_id res chain seq x y z
N MET A 1 -26.27 -47.50 6.12
CA MET A 1 -25.33 -46.88 7.08
C MET A 1 -24.14 -46.37 6.29
N GLY A 2 -24.05 -45.06 6.07
CA GLY A 2 -22.94 -44.47 5.33
C GLY A 2 -22.69 -43.06 5.87
N CYS A 3 -21.63 -42.89 6.65
CA CYS A 3 -21.15 -41.58 7.06
C CYS A 3 -19.96 -41.21 6.17
N THR A 4 -20.19 -40.33 5.20
CA THR A 4 -19.14 -39.69 4.40
C THR A 4 -18.42 -38.62 5.20
N GLN A 5 -17.09 -38.69 5.19
CA GLN A 5 -16.16 -37.78 5.84
C GLN A 5 -16.31 -36.34 5.34
N SER A 6 -16.52 -35.42 6.27
CA SER A 6 -16.47 -33.97 6.04
C SER A 6 -15.02 -33.54 5.83
N ARG A 7 -14.70 -33.03 4.64
CA ARG A 7 -13.40 -32.45 4.30
C ARG A 7 -13.24 -31.12 5.04
N ILE A 8 -12.47 -31.12 6.13
CA ILE A 8 -12.07 -29.90 6.85
C ILE A 8 -11.14 -29.11 5.92
N LYS A 9 -11.60 -27.94 5.44
CA LYS A 9 -10.73 -26.95 4.78
C LYS A 9 -9.78 -26.41 5.85
N ALA A 10 -8.48 -26.63 5.66
CA ALA A 10 -7.45 -25.99 6.47
C ALA A 10 -7.55 -24.46 6.30
N PRO A 11 -7.40 -23.68 7.38
CA PRO A 11 -7.40 -22.23 7.30
C PRO A 11 -6.13 -21.75 6.56
N THR A 12 -6.33 -20.89 5.57
CA THR A 12 -5.30 -20.15 4.82
C THR A 12 -4.69 -19.04 5.69
N SER A 13 -4.14 -19.37 6.87
CA SER A 13 -3.80 -18.35 7.88
C SER A 13 -2.39 -17.76 7.78
N ASN A 14 -1.51 -18.22 6.88
CA ASN A 14 -0.10 -17.83 6.92
C ASN A 14 0.46 -17.14 5.66
N VAL A 15 -0.31 -17.07 4.56
CA VAL A 15 0.22 -16.50 3.29
C VAL A 15 0.21 -14.97 3.33
N ALA A 16 -0.92 -14.37 3.71
CA ALA A 16 -1.07 -12.91 3.78
C ALA A 16 -0.14 -12.25 4.82
N SER A 17 0.19 -12.96 5.91
CA SER A 17 1.17 -12.45 6.89
C SER A 17 2.57 -12.35 6.29
N THR A 18 2.98 -13.34 5.48
CA THR A 18 4.30 -13.38 4.84
C THR A 18 4.43 -12.31 3.76
N GLU A 19 3.40 -12.10 2.94
CA GLU A 19 3.38 -11.10 1.87
C GLU A 19 3.39 -9.65 2.42
N ALA A 20 2.68 -9.39 3.52
CA ALA A 20 2.74 -8.10 4.19
C ALA A 20 4.12 -7.80 4.81
N ASP A 21 4.76 -8.82 5.37
CA ASP A 21 6.12 -8.70 5.92
C ASP A 21 7.15 -8.53 4.78
N GLU A 22 6.88 -9.11 3.60
CA GLU A 22 7.68 -8.94 2.39
C GLU A 22 7.66 -7.50 1.86
N PHE A 23 6.51 -6.82 1.80
CA PHE A 23 6.49 -5.39 1.44
C PHE A 23 7.36 -4.55 2.37
N TYR A 24 7.26 -4.80 3.67
CA TYR A 24 8.04 -4.05 4.65
C TYR A 24 9.55 -4.30 4.47
N ALA A 25 9.95 -5.53 4.15
CA ALA A 25 11.33 -5.86 3.80
C ALA A 25 11.79 -5.16 2.50
N LEU A 26 10.95 -5.14 1.47
CA LEU A 26 11.22 -4.42 0.20
C LEU A 26 11.49 -2.93 0.46
N ALA A 27 10.69 -2.29 1.31
CA ALA A 27 10.85 -0.87 1.62
C ALA A 27 12.08 -0.59 2.52
N THR A 28 12.36 -1.43 3.52
CA THR A 28 13.32 -1.11 4.58
C THR A 28 14.69 -1.79 4.41
N ILE A 29 14.71 -3.08 4.07
CA ILE A 29 15.92 -3.91 3.98
C ILE A 29 16.50 -3.82 2.58
N GLU A 30 15.69 -4.15 1.56
CA GLU A 30 16.10 -4.12 0.16
C GLU A 30 16.15 -2.70 -0.41
N ARG A 31 15.51 -1.75 0.28
CA ARG A 31 15.47 -0.33 -0.07
C ARG A 31 15.00 -0.10 -1.50
N HIS A 32 13.98 -0.85 -1.93
CA HIS A 32 13.38 -0.69 -3.23
C HIS A 32 12.76 0.73 -3.33
N PRO A 33 13.21 1.61 -4.25
CA PRO A 33 12.87 3.03 -4.23
C PRO A 33 11.36 3.33 -4.28
N VAL A 34 10.62 2.56 -5.08
CA VAL A 34 9.15 2.71 -5.17
C VAL A 34 8.45 2.22 -3.90
N ALA A 35 8.95 1.16 -3.25
CA ALA A 35 8.37 0.64 -2.01
C ALA A 35 8.59 1.62 -0.86
N GLN A 36 9.77 2.26 -0.80
CA GLN A 36 10.05 3.33 0.15
C GLN A 36 9.08 4.50 0.01
N LYS A 37 8.87 4.99 -1.23
CA LYS A 37 7.94 6.09 -1.47
C LYS A 37 6.50 5.73 -1.13
N LEU A 38 6.06 4.49 -1.42
CA LEU A 38 4.75 4.01 -1.01
C LEU A 38 4.60 3.97 0.51
N LEU A 39 5.57 3.40 1.23
CA LEU A 39 5.54 3.31 2.68
C LEU A 39 5.57 4.71 3.32
N GLU A 40 6.43 5.61 2.85
CA GLU A 40 6.48 7.00 3.31
C GLU A 40 5.13 7.70 3.18
N GLU A 41 4.49 7.60 2.00
CA GLU A 41 3.20 8.25 1.74
C GLU A 41 2.03 7.60 2.49
N TRP A 42 2.09 6.29 2.73
CA TRP A 42 1.11 5.60 3.57
C TRP A 42 1.24 5.97 5.05
N VAL A 43 2.46 6.00 5.59
CA VAL A 43 2.69 6.39 6.99
C VAL A 43 2.24 7.83 7.23
N ARG A 44 2.49 8.74 6.28
CA ARG A 44 1.99 10.13 6.34
C ARG A 44 0.47 10.19 6.36
N PHE A 45 -0.20 9.38 5.55
CA PHE A 45 -1.66 9.29 5.55
C PHE A 45 -2.19 8.86 6.91
N VAL A 46 -1.66 7.76 7.41
CA VAL A 46 -2.06 7.17 8.68
C VAL A 46 -1.83 8.16 9.84
N ASP A 47 -0.66 8.81 9.91
CA ASP A 47 -0.37 9.82 10.93
C ASP A 47 -1.35 10.99 10.86
N ALA A 48 -1.68 11.46 9.66
CA ALA A 48 -2.66 12.54 9.47
C ALA A 48 -4.06 12.15 9.97
N GLN A 49 -4.51 10.93 9.68
CA GLN A 49 -5.80 10.43 10.17
C GLN A 49 -5.80 10.23 11.69
N VAL A 50 -4.75 9.63 12.25
CA VAL A 50 -4.62 9.45 13.70
C VAL A 50 -4.65 10.79 14.44
N ARG A 51 -3.95 11.81 13.94
CA ARG A 51 -3.96 13.15 14.52
C ARG A 51 -5.29 13.86 14.36
N LEU A 52 -5.97 13.68 13.23
CA LEU A 52 -7.32 14.18 13.03
C LEU A 52 -8.27 13.62 14.10
N TYR A 53 -8.22 12.31 14.38
CA TYR A 53 -9.01 11.70 15.45
C TYR A 53 -8.60 12.15 16.85
N ALA A 54 -7.34 12.52 17.05
CA ALA A 54 -6.87 13.12 18.29
C ALA A 54 -7.28 14.60 18.45
N GLY A 55 -8.00 15.18 17.47
CA GLY A 55 -8.47 16.56 17.50
C GLY A 55 -7.47 17.59 16.94
N ASP A 56 -6.44 17.16 16.22
CA ASP A 56 -5.50 18.04 15.50
C ASP A 56 -5.79 18.03 13.99
N PRO A 57 -6.63 18.94 13.48
CA PRO A 57 -6.96 19.01 12.05
C PRO A 57 -5.80 19.52 11.19
N THR A 58 -4.75 20.08 11.79
CA THR A 58 -3.62 20.67 11.06
C THR A 58 -2.90 19.62 10.22
N ALA A 59 -2.76 18.41 10.75
CA ALA A 59 -2.10 17.32 10.06
C ALA A 59 -2.90 16.83 8.85
N ALA A 60 -4.23 16.72 8.97
CA ALA A 60 -5.11 16.37 7.86
C ALA A 60 -5.08 17.43 6.73
N MET A 61 -5.12 18.72 7.11
CA MET A 61 -5.01 19.82 6.13
C MET A 61 -3.65 19.82 5.43
N ALA A 62 -2.55 19.63 6.16
CA ALA A 62 -1.23 19.54 5.57
C ALA A 62 -1.12 18.34 4.62
N TYR A 63 -1.72 17.21 5.00
CA TYR A 63 -1.75 16.00 4.18
C TYR A 63 -2.55 16.20 2.88
N GLU A 64 -3.70 16.86 2.93
CA GLU A 64 -4.50 17.15 1.72
C GLU A 64 -3.75 18.02 0.70
N ASN A 65 -2.92 18.95 1.18
CA ASN A 65 -2.14 19.86 0.34
C ASN A 65 -0.84 19.24 -0.21
N ARG A 66 -0.54 17.97 0.10
CA ARG A 66 0.69 17.31 -0.37
C ARG A 66 0.67 17.08 -1.89
N LEU A 67 1.84 16.77 -2.42
CA LEU A 67 1.99 16.30 -3.80
C LEU A 67 1.39 14.88 -3.96
N LYS A 68 0.44 14.74 -4.89
CA LYS A 68 -0.18 13.45 -5.25
C LYS A 68 0.60 12.69 -6.33
N GLU A 69 1.63 13.32 -6.89
CA GLU A 69 2.56 12.73 -7.84
C GLU A 69 4.01 13.00 -7.40
N VAL A 70 4.85 11.97 -7.34
CA VAL A 70 6.24 12.04 -6.88
C VAL A 70 7.15 11.18 -7.75
N TRP A 71 8.46 11.40 -7.67
CA TRP A 71 9.48 10.57 -8.32
C TRP A 71 10.22 9.72 -7.29
N ALA A 72 10.45 8.45 -7.62
CA ALA A 72 11.36 7.57 -6.91
C ALA A 72 12.79 7.75 -7.47
N GLU A 73 13.78 7.80 -6.58
CA GLU A 73 15.18 7.88 -6.95
C GLU A 73 15.70 6.48 -7.32
N THR A 74 15.82 6.20 -8.62
CA THR A 74 16.15 4.87 -9.14
C THR A 74 17.53 4.79 -9.76
N ALA A 75 18.41 5.76 -9.50
CA ALA A 75 19.81 5.67 -9.91
C ALA A 75 20.53 4.49 -9.23
N SER A 76 20.17 4.16 -7.98
CA SER A 76 20.67 2.97 -7.26
C SER A 76 19.79 2.65 -6.04
N PRO A 77 19.10 1.49 -5.99
CA PRO A 77 19.12 0.43 -6.99
C PRO A 77 18.21 0.72 -8.20
N PRO A 78 18.57 0.24 -9.41
CA PRO A 78 17.69 0.31 -10.57
C PRO A 78 16.46 -0.59 -10.41
N VAL A 79 15.36 -0.23 -11.07
CA VAL A 79 14.08 -0.97 -10.98
C VAL A 79 13.54 -1.37 -12.34
N THR A 80 12.71 -2.40 -12.37
CA THR A 80 12.04 -2.89 -13.57
C THR A 80 10.53 -2.75 -13.42
N HIS A 81 9.78 -2.72 -14.52
CA HIS A 81 8.30 -2.72 -14.42
C HIS A 81 7.78 -3.91 -13.62
N ARG A 82 8.46 -5.07 -13.75
CA ARG A 82 8.13 -6.29 -13.02
C ARG A 82 8.40 -6.15 -11.52
N SER A 83 9.54 -5.58 -11.12
CA SER A 83 9.83 -5.35 -9.70
C SER A 83 8.84 -4.36 -9.09
N VAL A 84 8.42 -3.34 -9.85
CA VAL A 84 7.42 -2.37 -9.40
C VAL A 84 6.01 -2.98 -9.31
N ASP A 85 5.61 -3.84 -10.25
CA ASP A 85 4.35 -4.60 -10.13
C ASP A 85 4.34 -5.50 -8.90
N HIS A 86 5.46 -6.18 -8.61
CA HIS A 86 5.63 -6.96 -7.39
C HIS A 86 5.44 -6.11 -6.14
N VAL A 87 6.07 -4.93 -6.07
CA VAL A 87 5.89 -3.97 -4.99
C VAL A 87 4.42 -3.58 -4.81
N GLY A 88 3.69 -3.33 -5.90
CA GLY A 88 2.26 -3.01 -5.85
C GLY A 88 1.41 -4.13 -5.23
N LYS A 89 1.68 -5.38 -5.60
CA LYS A 89 1.01 -6.56 -5.02
C LYS A 89 1.27 -6.71 -3.54
N MET A 90 2.54 -6.64 -3.13
CA MET A 90 2.91 -6.81 -1.73
C MET A 90 2.37 -5.65 -0.88
N PHE A 91 2.36 -4.43 -1.43
CA PHE A 91 1.78 -3.28 -0.75
C PHE A 91 0.29 -3.45 -0.47
N LEU A 92 -0.47 -4.04 -1.41
CA LEU A 92 -1.89 -4.32 -1.24
C LEU A 92 -2.16 -5.22 -0.03
N GLU A 93 -1.34 -6.26 0.17
CA GLU A 93 -1.48 -7.15 1.33
C GLU A 93 -1.01 -6.48 2.63
N TYR A 94 0.06 -5.67 2.55
CA TYR A 94 0.53 -4.87 3.69
C TYR A 94 -0.55 -3.93 4.22
N ILE A 95 -1.19 -3.13 3.36
CA ILE A 95 -2.22 -2.18 3.82
C ILE A 95 -3.47 -2.89 4.35
N LYS A 96 -3.86 -4.04 3.77
CA LYS A 96 -5.01 -4.81 4.29
C LYS A 96 -4.76 -5.23 5.74
N LYS A 97 -3.53 -5.70 6.03
CA LYS A 97 -3.09 -6.05 7.37
C LYS A 97 -3.06 -4.81 8.28
N ASP A 98 -2.47 -3.71 7.84
CA ASP A 98 -2.37 -2.46 8.61
C ASP A 98 -3.75 -1.87 8.94
N LEU A 99 -4.67 -1.80 7.96
CA LEU A 99 -6.05 -1.37 8.17
C LEU A 99 -6.78 -2.28 9.16
N SER A 100 -6.68 -3.60 8.98
CA SER A 100 -7.31 -4.57 9.88
C SER A 100 -6.82 -4.43 11.33
N GLN A 101 -5.52 -4.18 11.53
CA GLN A 101 -4.94 -3.96 12.86
C GLN A 101 -5.43 -2.68 13.52
N ARG A 102 -5.82 -1.67 12.72
CA ARG A 102 -6.39 -0.40 13.19
C ARG A 102 -7.90 -0.46 13.41
N GLY A 103 -8.56 -1.55 13.02
CA GLY A 103 -10.01 -1.62 12.97
C GLY A 103 -10.62 -0.80 11.82
N TRP A 104 -9.82 -0.47 10.81
CA TRP A 104 -10.26 0.26 9.61
C TRP A 104 -10.56 -0.72 8.49
N GLY A 105 -11.47 -0.31 7.60
CA GLY A 105 -11.80 -1.00 6.36
C GLY A 105 -11.32 -0.21 5.15
N GLY A 106 -11.49 -0.79 3.97
CA GLY A 106 -11.27 -0.05 2.74
C GLY A 106 -11.09 -0.91 1.50
N ASN A 107 -11.18 -0.25 0.36
CA ASN A 107 -10.91 -0.85 -0.95
C ASN A 107 -9.65 -0.23 -1.53
N PHE A 108 -8.79 -1.06 -2.09
CA PHE A 108 -7.53 -0.64 -2.68
C PHE A 108 -7.38 -1.11 -4.12
N ASP A 109 -6.76 -0.26 -4.91
CA ASP A 109 -6.37 -0.57 -6.28
C ASP A 109 -4.96 -0.02 -6.56
N TYR A 110 -4.23 -0.70 -7.43
CA TYR A 110 -2.98 -0.21 -7.98
C TYR A 110 -2.84 -0.55 -9.46
N ARG A 111 -2.12 0.29 -10.19
CA ARG A 111 -1.75 0.06 -11.59
C ARG A 111 -0.31 0.44 -11.84
N VAL A 112 0.37 -0.36 -12.66
CA VAL A 112 1.69 -0.06 -13.18
C VAL A 112 1.60 0.14 -14.68
N ALA A 113 2.18 1.23 -15.18
CA ALA A 113 2.25 1.50 -16.61
C ALA A 113 3.54 2.24 -16.94
N GLY A 114 4.03 2.07 -18.16
CA GLY A 114 5.28 2.70 -18.58
C GLY A 114 5.71 2.30 -19.97
N VAL A 115 6.80 2.92 -20.41
CA VAL A 115 7.59 2.57 -21.59
C VAL A 115 8.95 2.06 -21.11
N ALA A 116 9.77 1.50 -22.01
CA ALA A 116 11.01 0.80 -21.65
C ALA A 116 11.95 1.54 -20.67
N THR A 117 12.00 2.87 -20.71
CA THR A 117 12.92 3.69 -19.89
C THR A 117 12.27 4.33 -18.66
N GLN A 118 10.95 4.34 -18.56
CA GLN A 118 10.25 5.03 -17.47
C GLN A 118 8.83 4.48 -17.27
N GLY A 119 8.38 4.49 -16.02
CA GLY A 119 7.02 4.12 -15.70
C GLY A 119 6.48 4.87 -14.50
N PHE A 120 5.28 4.50 -14.11
CA PHE A 120 4.69 4.91 -12.85
C PHE A 120 3.92 3.76 -12.21
N LEU A 121 3.85 3.79 -10.89
CA LEU A 121 2.90 3.05 -10.09
C LEU A 121 1.87 4.06 -9.56
N LYS A 122 0.59 3.86 -9.87
CA LYS A 122 -0.49 4.62 -9.24
C LYS A 122 -1.19 3.68 -8.26
N ALA A 123 -1.30 4.11 -7.01
CA ALA A 123 -2.03 3.39 -5.96
C ALA A 123 -3.11 4.29 -5.38
N SER A 124 -4.24 3.70 -5.02
CA SER A 124 -5.37 4.40 -4.42
C SER A 124 -6.13 3.51 -3.45
N ALA A 125 -6.62 4.10 -2.37
CA ALA A 125 -7.44 3.45 -1.37
C ALA A 125 -8.63 4.34 -1.01
N ASN A 126 -9.81 3.75 -0.87
CA ASN A 126 -10.91 4.37 -0.13
C ASN A 126 -10.91 3.72 1.24
N VAL A 127 -10.57 4.48 2.27
CA VAL A 127 -10.38 3.99 3.64
C VAL A 127 -11.59 4.35 4.48
N ASP A 128 -12.23 3.34 5.05
CA ASP A 128 -13.26 3.50 6.06
C ASP A 128 -12.59 3.44 7.43
N THR A 129 -12.65 4.56 8.14
CA THR A 129 -11.96 4.75 9.40
C THR A 129 -12.82 4.41 10.62
N GLY A 130 -14.11 4.07 10.42
CA GLY A 130 -14.95 3.33 11.36
C GLY A 130 -15.20 3.92 12.76
N THR A 131 -14.78 5.15 13.06
CA THR A 131 -14.82 5.72 14.43
C THR A 131 -16.00 6.67 14.70
N SER A 132 -16.88 6.88 13.73
CA SER A 132 -18.02 7.81 13.83
C SER A 132 -19.35 7.08 13.55
N GLU A 133 -20.46 7.56 14.14
CA GLU A 133 -21.82 7.11 13.81
C GLU A 133 -22.14 7.27 12.30
N VAL A 134 -21.34 8.07 11.60
CA VAL A 134 -21.29 8.19 10.14
C VAL A 134 -19.89 7.78 9.67
N PRO A 135 -19.74 6.67 8.92
CA PRO A 135 -18.46 6.28 8.33
C PRO A 135 -17.92 7.41 7.45
N GLU A 136 -16.75 7.96 7.80
CA GLU A 136 -16.04 8.88 6.93
C GLU A 136 -15.12 8.07 6.01
N GLU A 137 -15.53 7.94 4.74
CA GLU A 137 -14.68 7.39 3.69
C GLU A 137 -13.63 8.43 3.27
N VAL A 138 -12.36 8.11 3.51
CA VAL A 138 -11.23 8.98 3.15
C VAL A 138 -10.52 8.41 1.92
N CYS A 139 -10.39 9.24 0.89
CA CYS A 139 -9.70 8.87 -0.34
C CYS A 139 -8.18 9.11 -0.22
N TRP A 140 -7.40 8.04 -0.27
CA TRP A 140 -5.94 8.09 -0.41
C TRP A 140 -5.54 7.78 -1.86
N ALA A 141 -4.60 8.53 -2.42
CA ALA A 141 -4.01 8.21 -3.72
C ALA A 141 -2.60 8.79 -3.84
N ILE A 142 -1.74 8.06 -4.56
CA ILE A 142 -0.39 8.50 -4.92
C ILE A 142 -0.02 7.94 -6.29
N LYS A 143 0.77 8.70 -7.04
CA LYS A 143 1.41 8.24 -8.27
C LYS A 143 2.92 8.44 -8.16
N ILE A 144 3.67 7.34 -8.27
CA ILE A 144 5.12 7.31 -8.11
C ILE A 144 5.74 7.00 -9.45
N HIS A 145 6.44 7.98 -10.02
CA HIS A 145 7.22 7.85 -11.24
C HIS A 145 8.58 7.21 -10.95
N TYR A 146 9.10 6.45 -11.90
CA TYR A 146 10.41 5.81 -11.78
C TYR A 146 11.08 5.66 -13.16
N THR A 147 12.41 5.65 -13.16
CA THR A 147 13.21 5.29 -14.33
C THR A 147 13.39 3.77 -14.35
N SER A 148 13.08 3.12 -15.47
CA SER A 148 13.24 1.68 -15.60
C SER A 148 14.54 1.32 -16.31
N SER A 149 15.21 0.26 -15.85
CA SER A 149 16.40 -0.29 -16.51
C SER A 149 16.09 -1.12 -17.78
N GLY A 150 14.83 -1.19 -18.21
CA GLY A 150 14.43 -1.83 -19.48
C GLY A 150 14.48 -3.35 -19.52
N ALA A 151 14.97 -4.02 -18.47
CA ALA A 151 14.93 -5.48 -18.35
C ALA A 151 13.62 -5.93 -17.69
N SER A 152 12.60 -6.28 -18.49
CA SER A 152 11.34 -6.87 -18.03
C SER A 152 11.46 -8.36 -17.74
#